data_AF-A0A7J9QTJ3-F1
#
_entry.id   AF-A0A7J9QTJ3-F1
#
_cell.length_a   1.000
_cell.length_b   1.000
_cell.length_c   1.000
_cell.angle_alpha   90.00
_cell.angle_beta   90.00
_cell.angle_gamma   90.00
#
_symmetry.space_group_name_H-M   'P 1'
#
loop_
_entity.id
_entity.type
_entity.pdbx_description
1 polymer ?
#
loop_
_entity_poly.entity_id
_entity_poly.type
_entity_poly.pdbx_seq_one_letter_code
_entity_poly.pdbx_strand_id
1 'polypeptide(L)'
;MDEMNLTYGIIIVVGLLIAGILGIIATDPGYLENAPPKPGIEKPVICTNEDNPMCGVDGVTYDNLCKMHLADVELSYKGKCVAIDPTETEVVMDEPSADHTVSIPEGSGVVGCEETNECYIPYSLNVAIGETVSWSNDDSAAHTVTSGSPAGGPDGMFDSSMIMAGETFEYTFDEEGTFAYYCIVHPWMIGEVVVGDAGEMVVEPTPEPEPEPTPEPEPEPTPEPEPEPEPEQDTPISSAMPRAPMSHTVEMAIGSGVPGCEETNECYLPYSLEILVRDTVVWDNIDSASHTVTAGSSADGPTGLFDSGLFLSGTTFEYTFDEEGVYPYFCMVHPWMVGEIIVNEVQELIVEPPNPAADDRDMIVDEPIREERMSGPHEVDMAVGSAVPGCEETLECYLPYQIEISSGESVLWNNIDSAAHTVTSGIPGSPDGVFDSGMVMSGGTYEFTFVEPGEYDYYCMVHPWMTGKIMVA
;
A
#
# COMPACT_ATOMS: atom_id res chain seq x y z
N MET A 1 36.08 -36.18 -35.52
CA MET A 1 37.05 -36.03 -34.42
C MET A 1 37.86 -34.72 -34.56
N ASP A 2 37.33 -33.68 -35.20
CA ASP A 2 38.07 -32.42 -35.42
C ASP A 2 37.51 -31.19 -34.68
N GLU A 3 36.29 -31.24 -34.11
CA GLU A 3 35.71 -30.06 -33.42
C GLU A 3 36.06 -29.98 -31.92
N MET A 4 36.37 -31.09 -31.24
CA MET A 4 36.75 -31.05 -29.82
C MET A 4 38.16 -30.51 -29.53
N ASN A 5 39.05 -30.48 -30.53
CA ASN A 5 40.43 -30.00 -30.35
C ASN A 5 40.55 -28.48 -30.50
N LEU A 6 39.62 -27.84 -31.21
CA LEU A 6 39.66 -26.39 -31.42
C LEU A 6 39.21 -25.64 -30.16
N THR A 7 38.15 -26.12 -29.50
CA THR A 7 37.61 -25.49 -28.28
C THR A 7 38.57 -25.60 -27.09
N TYR A 8 39.19 -26.78 -26.88
CA TYR A 8 40.21 -26.97 -25.85
C TYR A 8 41.48 -26.13 -26.11
N GLY A 9 41.87 -25.98 -27.39
CA GLY A 9 43.00 -25.13 -27.78
C GLY A 9 42.75 -23.65 -27.47
N ILE A 10 41.52 -23.15 -27.71
CA ILE A 10 41.15 -21.77 -27.41
C ILE A 10 41.12 -21.51 -25.90
N ILE A 11 40.56 -22.44 -25.10
CA ILE A 11 40.50 -22.30 -23.64
C ILE A 11 41.90 -22.26 -23.02
N ILE A 12 42.83 -23.08 -23.49
CA ILE A 12 44.22 -23.08 -22.99
C ILE A 12 44.95 -21.79 -23.35
N VAL A 13 44.74 -21.26 -24.56
CA VAL A 13 45.39 -20.01 -25.01
C VAL A 13 44.83 -18.80 -24.26
N VAL A 14 43.51 -18.75 -24.02
CA VAL A 14 42.87 -17.68 -23.24
C VAL A 14 43.28 -17.75 -21.77
N GLY A 15 43.35 -18.95 -21.17
CA GLY A 15 43.81 -19.13 -19.79
C GLY A 15 45.26 -18.70 -19.57
N LEU A 16 46.15 -18.97 -20.53
CA LEU A 16 47.55 -18.54 -20.47
C LEU A 16 47.72 -17.03 -20.70
N LEU A 17 46.83 -16.39 -21.48
CA LEU A 17 46.82 -14.94 -21.67
C LEU A 17 46.31 -14.20 -20.43
N ILE A 18 45.27 -14.71 -19.75
CA ILE A 18 44.74 -14.12 -18.51
C ILE A 18 45.76 -14.24 -17.36
N ALA A 19 46.41 -15.40 -17.22
CA ALA A 19 47.48 -15.58 -16.23
C ALA A 19 48.70 -14.68 -16.52
N GLY A 20 48.99 -14.41 -17.80
CA GLY A 20 50.03 -13.47 -18.21
C GLY A 20 49.70 -12.01 -17.87
N ILE A 21 48.43 -11.60 -17.99
CA ILE A 21 47.98 -10.24 -17.66
C ILE A 21 47.97 -10.02 -16.14
N LEU A 22 47.52 -11.00 -15.35
CA LEU A 22 47.56 -10.94 -13.88
C LEU A 22 49.00 -10.96 -13.33
N GLY A 23 49.92 -11.66 -14.01
CA GLY A 23 51.34 -11.67 -13.63
C GLY A 23 52.07 -10.35 -13.88
N ILE A 24 51.61 -9.52 -14.83
CA ILE A 24 52.21 -8.20 -15.12
C ILE A 24 51.76 -7.15 -14.08
N ILE A 25 50.55 -7.26 -13.53
CA ILE A 25 50.06 -6.35 -12.49
C ILE A 25 50.77 -6.60 -11.15
N ALA A 26 51.20 -7.83 -10.87
CA ALA A 26 51.84 -8.21 -9.61
C ALA A 26 53.36 -7.93 -9.52
N THR A 27 53.98 -7.33 -10.55
CA THR A 27 55.45 -7.10 -10.57
C THR A 27 55.88 -5.63 -10.72
N ASP A 28 54.98 -4.67 -10.59
CA ASP A 28 55.33 -3.26 -10.43
C ASP A 28 55.31 -2.86 -8.93
N PRO A 29 56.46 -2.66 -8.27
CA PRO A 29 56.51 -2.27 -6.86
C PRO A 29 55.99 -0.84 -6.58
N GLY A 30 55.61 -0.07 -7.62
CA GLY A 30 55.22 1.34 -7.49
C GLY A 30 53.72 1.62 -7.31
N TYR A 31 52.84 0.62 -7.36
CA TYR A 31 51.38 0.86 -7.39
C TYR A 31 50.75 1.15 -6.01
N LEU A 32 51.46 0.89 -4.91
CA LEU A 32 50.94 1.13 -3.54
C LEU A 32 51.53 2.37 -2.84
N GLU A 33 52.50 3.07 -3.42
CA GLU A 33 53.15 4.20 -2.75
C GLU A 33 52.57 5.58 -3.09
N ASN A 34 51.59 5.68 -4.01
CA ASN A 34 51.03 6.96 -4.45
C ASN A 34 49.49 7.00 -4.45
N ALA A 35 48.84 6.35 -3.48
CA ALA A 35 47.46 6.69 -3.17
C ALA A 35 47.43 8.11 -2.56
N PRO A 36 46.60 9.03 -3.06
CA PRO A 36 46.40 10.31 -2.39
C PRO A 36 45.91 10.06 -0.96
N PRO A 37 46.39 10.79 0.06
CA PRO A 37 45.90 10.63 1.41
C PRO A 37 44.38 10.82 1.42
N LYS A 38 43.65 9.85 1.97
CA LYS A 38 42.21 9.97 2.24
C LYS A 38 41.98 11.29 2.99
N PRO A 39 40.98 12.12 2.61
CA PRO A 39 40.61 13.27 3.40
C PRO A 39 40.28 12.76 4.81
N GLY A 40 41.07 13.16 5.80
CA GLY A 40 40.77 12.84 7.19
C GLY A 40 39.45 13.53 7.53
N ILE A 41 38.44 12.74 7.90
CA ILE A 41 37.22 13.28 8.50
C ILE A 41 37.68 14.02 9.75
N GLU A 42 37.55 15.35 9.75
CA GLU A 42 37.98 16.16 10.89
C GLU A 42 37.18 15.71 12.13
N LYS A 43 37.91 15.34 13.19
CA LYS A 43 37.28 14.92 14.46
C LYS A 43 36.31 16.02 14.90
N PRO A 44 35.02 15.70 15.14
CA PRO A 44 34.07 16.70 15.58
C PRO A 44 34.54 17.36 16.87
N VAL A 45 34.54 18.69 16.97
CA VAL A 45 35.08 19.40 18.15
C VAL A 45 34.03 19.52 19.27
N ILE A 46 32.75 19.35 18.92
CA ILE A 46 31.60 19.48 19.82
C ILE A 46 30.56 18.42 19.43
N CYS A 47 29.97 17.74 20.41
CA CYS A 47 28.85 16.81 20.20
C CYS A 47 27.63 17.22 20.99
N THR A 48 26.45 16.94 20.43
CA THR A 48 25.17 17.05 21.13
C THR A 48 25.04 15.94 22.18
N ASN A 49 24.19 16.16 23.20
CA ASN A 49 23.92 15.18 24.26
C ASN A 49 22.71 14.30 23.94
N GLU A 50 22.56 13.91 22.69
CA GLU A 50 21.55 12.94 22.27
C GLU A 50 21.90 11.54 22.79
N ASP A 51 20.89 10.77 23.20
CA ASP A 51 21.01 9.42 23.77
C ASP A 51 20.56 8.38 22.74
N ASN A 52 21.50 8.01 21.85
CA ASN A 52 21.39 7.01 20.80
C ASN A 52 22.62 6.07 20.89
N PRO A 53 22.58 5.06 21.77
CA PRO A 53 23.77 4.33 22.19
C PRO A 53 24.45 3.61 21.03
N MET A 54 25.77 3.71 20.96
CA MET A 54 26.61 3.04 19.97
C MET A 54 27.67 2.19 20.66
N CYS A 55 27.81 0.93 20.24
CA CYS A 55 28.87 0.07 20.76
C CYS A 55 30.11 0.24 19.89
N GLY A 56 31.21 0.69 20.49
CA GLY A 56 32.49 0.79 19.82
C GLY A 56 33.17 -0.58 19.68
N VAL A 57 34.08 -0.71 18.72
CA VAL A 57 34.95 -1.90 18.59
C VAL A 57 35.83 -2.15 19.83
N ASP A 58 35.96 -1.16 20.69
CA ASP A 58 36.64 -1.23 21.99
C ASP A 58 35.75 -1.79 23.13
N GLY A 59 34.49 -2.13 22.83
CA GLY A 59 33.52 -2.64 23.79
C GLY A 59 32.96 -1.57 24.73
N VAL A 60 33.18 -0.28 24.43
CA VAL A 60 32.62 0.84 25.18
C VAL A 60 31.33 1.33 24.52
N THR A 61 30.30 1.57 25.34
CA THR A 61 29.07 2.21 24.87
C THR A 61 29.23 3.72 24.88
N TYR A 62 28.95 4.35 23.76
CA TYR A 62 28.94 5.80 23.57
C TYR A 62 27.51 6.30 23.44
N ASP A 63 27.18 7.45 24.04
CA ASP A 63 25.79 7.97 23.99
C ASP A 63 25.33 8.30 22.56
N ASN A 64 26.25 8.56 21.62
CA ASN A 64 25.94 8.75 20.21
C ASN A 64 27.20 8.59 19.33
N LEU A 65 26.97 8.48 18.02
CA LEU A 65 28.03 8.32 17.01
C LEU A 65 29.05 9.47 17.05
N CYS A 66 28.60 10.70 17.34
CA CYS A 66 29.49 11.85 17.47
C CYS A 66 30.48 11.66 18.63
N LYS A 67 30.02 11.22 19.81
CA LYS A 67 30.89 10.96 20.97
C LYS A 67 31.85 9.79 20.74
N MET A 68 31.45 8.80 19.94
CA MET A 68 32.31 7.68 19.52
C MET A 68 33.40 8.15 18.54
N HIS A 69 33.04 8.94 17.52
CA HIS A 69 34.02 9.53 16.58
C HIS A 69 34.95 10.54 17.26
N LEU A 70 34.47 11.28 18.26
CA LEU A 70 35.31 12.11 19.15
C LEU A 70 36.39 11.27 19.86
N ALA A 71 36.05 10.03 20.23
CA ALA A 71 36.95 9.09 20.87
C ALA A 71 37.84 8.31 19.89
N ASP A 72 37.69 8.53 18.58
CA ASP A 72 38.45 7.84 17.52
C ASP A 72 38.23 6.32 17.49
N VAL A 73 37.01 5.91 17.83
CA VAL A 73 36.59 4.50 17.88
C VAL A 73 35.66 4.22 16.72
N GLU A 74 35.90 3.12 16.01
CA GLU A 74 35.01 2.64 14.94
C GLU A 74 33.76 1.98 15.53
N LEU A 75 32.64 2.06 14.80
CA LEU A 75 31.39 1.43 15.22
C LEU A 75 31.51 -0.09 15.13
N SER A 76 31.18 -0.78 16.21
CA SER A 76 30.94 -2.23 16.19
C SER A 76 29.50 -2.51 15.75
N TYR A 77 28.52 -2.04 16.54
CA TYR A 77 27.10 -2.12 16.22
C TYR A 77 26.31 -1.00 16.91
N LYS A 78 25.12 -0.69 16.38
CA LYS A 78 24.20 0.26 17.02
C LYS A 78 23.58 -0.41 18.26
N GLY A 79 23.57 0.29 19.39
CA GLY A 79 23.11 -0.23 20.69
C GLY A 79 24.18 -0.20 21.78
N LYS A 80 23.84 -0.68 22.98
CA LYS A 80 24.77 -0.75 24.12
C LYS A 80 25.67 -1.98 23.99
N CYS A 81 26.93 -1.85 24.37
CA CYS A 81 27.85 -2.97 24.44
C CYS A 81 27.45 -3.97 25.52
N VAL A 82 27.44 -5.25 25.14
CA VAL A 82 27.22 -6.37 26.05
C VAL A 82 28.57 -6.89 26.54
N ALA A 83 28.77 -6.97 27.86
CA ALA A 83 30.00 -7.49 28.44
C ALA A 83 30.03 -9.03 28.37
N ILE A 84 31.10 -9.58 27.80
CA ILE A 84 31.33 -11.04 27.73
C ILE A 84 32.27 -11.43 28.90
N ASP A 85 31.82 -12.31 29.79
CA ASP A 85 32.59 -12.81 30.94
C ASP A 85 33.68 -13.80 30.46
N PRO A 86 34.97 -13.57 30.76
CA PRO A 86 36.08 -14.31 30.16
C PRO A 86 36.43 -15.64 30.87
N THR A 87 35.50 -16.27 31.59
CA THR A 87 35.79 -17.51 32.35
C THR A 87 35.23 -18.81 31.78
N GLU A 88 34.64 -18.79 30.58
CA GLU A 88 34.24 -20.02 29.88
C GLU A 88 34.85 -20.03 28.46
N THR A 89 36.12 -20.44 28.38
CA THR A 89 36.84 -20.62 27.11
C THR A 89 37.14 -22.11 26.90
N GLU A 90 36.16 -22.84 26.37
CA GLU A 90 36.47 -23.74 25.27
C GLU A 90 36.13 -22.95 24.00
N VAL A 91 37.09 -22.86 23.08
CA VAL A 91 36.87 -22.21 21.79
C VAL A 91 35.93 -23.12 21.01
N VAL A 92 34.63 -22.87 21.13
CA VAL A 92 33.67 -23.21 20.10
C VAL A 92 33.74 -22.02 19.14
N MET A 93 34.44 -22.21 18.03
CA MET A 93 34.04 -21.48 16.83
C MET A 93 32.59 -21.90 16.64
N ASP A 94 31.63 -21.00 16.80
CA ASP A 94 30.24 -21.35 16.49
C ASP A 94 30.26 -21.85 15.04
N GLU A 95 29.99 -23.14 14.91
CA GLU A 95 29.50 -23.70 13.65
C GLU A 95 28.28 -22.86 13.25
N PRO A 96 28.02 -22.66 11.95
CA PRO A 96 26.81 -21.95 11.51
C PRO A 96 25.62 -22.60 12.21
N SER A 97 24.78 -21.76 12.84
CA SER A 97 23.58 -22.20 13.53
C SER A 97 22.89 -23.27 12.70
N ALA A 98 22.71 -24.47 13.27
CA ALA A 98 22.14 -25.63 12.59
C ALA A 98 20.65 -25.48 12.22
N ASP A 99 20.12 -24.27 12.28
CA ASP A 99 18.77 -23.93 11.87
C ASP A 99 18.83 -22.59 11.13
N HIS A 100 18.83 -22.62 9.79
CA HIS A 100 18.66 -21.45 8.93
C HIS A 100 17.19 -21.02 8.96
N THR A 101 16.71 -20.70 10.15
CA THR A 101 15.30 -20.46 10.41
C THR A 101 15.09 -19.03 10.87
N VAL A 102 14.07 -18.39 10.30
CA VAL A 102 13.58 -17.06 10.66
C VAL A 102 12.17 -17.22 11.23
N SER A 103 11.93 -16.73 12.43
CA SER A 103 10.60 -16.69 13.06
C SER A 103 9.92 -15.35 12.77
N ILE A 104 8.63 -15.39 12.49
CA ILE A 104 7.73 -14.24 12.54
C ILE A 104 7.02 -14.31 13.89
N PRO A 105 7.47 -13.56 14.92
CA PRO A 105 6.96 -13.70 16.27
C PRO A 105 5.55 -13.12 16.44
N GLU A 106 4.87 -13.53 17.52
CA GLU A 106 3.58 -12.98 17.93
C GLU A 106 3.59 -11.45 18.00
N GLY A 107 2.60 -10.82 17.35
CA GLY A 107 2.46 -9.37 17.31
C GLY A 107 3.14 -8.68 16.13
N SER A 108 3.80 -9.41 15.23
CA SER A 108 4.42 -8.85 14.01
C SER A 108 3.40 -8.21 13.05
N GLY A 109 2.15 -8.68 13.08
CA GLY A 109 1.03 -8.08 12.33
C GLY A 109 0.54 -6.73 12.87
N VAL A 110 1.18 -6.18 13.90
CA VAL A 110 0.90 -4.85 14.45
C VAL A 110 2.18 -4.01 14.38
N VAL A 111 2.05 -2.72 14.01
CA VAL A 111 3.16 -1.76 14.00
C VAL A 111 3.86 -1.66 15.37
N GLY A 112 5.18 -1.50 15.35
CA GLY A 112 6.07 -1.33 16.49
C GLY A 112 7.29 -2.25 16.49
N CYS A 113 7.26 -3.39 15.77
CA CYS A 113 8.39 -4.31 15.68
C CYS A 113 9.52 -3.80 14.76
N GLU A 114 9.22 -2.85 13.87
CA GLU A 114 10.15 -2.20 12.95
C GLU A 114 11.17 -1.30 13.65
N GLU A 115 10.82 -0.76 14.82
CA GLU A 115 11.71 0.06 15.63
C GLU A 115 12.87 -0.75 16.22
N THR A 116 12.68 -2.06 16.40
CA THR A 116 13.67 -2.99 16.97
C THR A 116 14.20 -4.01 15.97
N ASN A 117 13.69 -4.02 14.72
CA ASN A 117 13.95 -5.07 13.72
C ASN A 117 13.60 -6.48 14.25
N GLU A 118 12.49 -6.60 14.97
CA GLU A 118 12.03 -7.87 15.57
C GLU A 118 10.82 -8.47 14.85
N CYS A 119 10.41 -7.90 13.70
CA CYS A 119 9.30 -8.44 12.89
C CYS A 119 9.65 -9.78 12.20
N TYR A 120 10.93 -9.95 11.85
CA TYR A 120 11.51 -11.22 11.44
C TYR A 120 12.72 -11.47 12.34
N ILE A 121 12.80 -12.64 12.98
CA ILE A 121 13.85 -12.97 13.94
C ILE A 121 14.63 -14.20 13.46
N PRO A 122 15.91 -14.06 13.11
CA PRO A 122 16.68 -12.81 13.07
C PRO A 122 16.27 -11.91 11.88
N TYR A 123 16.51 -10.60 12.00
CA TYR A 123 16.29 -9.63 10.92
C TYR A 123 17.24 -9.88 9.73
N SER A 124 18.50 -10.21 10.02
CA SER A 124 19.54 -10.49 9.04
C SER A 124 20.10 -11.89 9.30
N LEU A 125 19.95 -12.78 8.32
CA LEU A 125 20.43 -14.15 8.39
C LEU A 125 21.56 -14.36 7.37
N ASN A 126 22.71 -14.84 7.83
CA ASN A 126 23.83 -15.19 6.97
C ASN A 126 23.77 -16.69 6.64
N VAL A 127 23.87 -17.04 5.36
CA VAL A 127 23.93 -18.42 4.87
C VAL A 127 24.98 -18.59 3.78
N ALA A 128 25.49 -19.80 3.59
CA ALA A 128 26.37 -20.13 2.48
C ALA A 128 25.57 -20.33 1.18
N ILE A 129 26.26 -20.23 0.04
CA ILE A 129 25.67 -20.48 -1.27
C ILE A 129 25.14 -21.92 -1.35
N GLY A 130 23.89 -22.07 -1.78
CA GLY A 130 23.18 -23.34 -1.91
C GLY A 130 22.44 -23.78 -0.65
N GLU A 131 22.38 -22.94 0.39
CA GLU A 131 21.65 -23.24 1.62
C GLU A 131 20.19 -22.81 1.55
N THR A 132 19.34 -23.58 2.24
CA THR A 132 17.90 -23.32 2.37
C THR A 132 17.63 -22.57 3.66
N VAL A 133 16.85 -21.49 3.57
CA VAL A 133 16.29 -20.76 4.71
C VAL A 133 14.82 -21.15 4.88
N SER A 134 14.40 -21.33 6.12
CA SER A 134 13.00 -21.60 6.51
C SER A 134 12.43 -20.41 7.29
N TRP A 135 11.22 -19.99 6.98
CA TRP A 135 10.49 -18.99 7.75
C TRP A 135 9.30 -19.67 8.44
N SER A 136 9.12 -19.43 9.73
CA SER A 136 7.97 -19.92 10.52
C SER A 136 7.07 -18.77 10.91
N ASN A 137 5.77 -18.89 10.67
CA ASN A 137 4.80 -17.95 11.20
C ASN A 137 4.35 -18.35 12.60
N ASP A 138 4.95 -17.76 13.63
CA ASP A 138 4.58 -17.98 15.03
C ASP A 138 3.56 -16.92 15.53
N ASP A 139 3.18 -15.97 14.66
CA ASP A 139 2.11 -15.01 14.89
C ASP A 139 0.73 -15.61 14.61
N SER A 140 -0.29 -14.97 15.16
CA SER A 140 -1.70 -15.29 14.89
C SER A 140 -2.21 -14.67 13.59
N ALA A 141 -1.57 -13.58 13.13
CA ALA A 141 -1.86 -12.96 11.84
C ALA A 141 -1.26 -13.77 10.70
N ALA A 142 -1.89 -13.72 9.53
CA ALA A 142 -1.33 -14.32 8.32
C ALA A 142 -0.27 -13.38 7.72
N HIS A 143 0.84 -13.94 7.25
CA HIS A 143 2.02 -13.19 6.81
C HIS A 143 2.52 -13.65 5.45
N THR A 144 3.48 -12.92 4.89
CA THR A 144 4.20 -13.33 3.67
C THR A 144 5.70 -13.13 3.89
N VAL A 145 6.51 -13.74 3.04
CA VAL A 145 7.95 -13.52 2.90
C VAL A 145 8.19 -13.34 1.40
N THR A 146 8.32 -12.08 1.00
CA THR A 146 8.41 -11.71 -0.42
C THR A 146 9.70 -10.93 -0.66
N SER A 147 10.49 -11.38 -1.63
CA SER A 147 11.72 -10.69 -2.01
C SER A 147 11.44 -9.32 -2.60
N GLY A 148 12.22 -8.32 -2.20
CA GLY A 148 12.05 -6.93 -2.60
C GLY A 148 12.01 -6.00 -1.39
N SER A 149 11.30 -4.88 -1.54
CA SER A 149 11.17 -3.90 -0.45
C SER A 149 9.81 -3.21 -0.49
N PRO A 150 9.33 -2.65 0.64
CA PRO A 150 8.08 -1.89 0.65
C PRO A 150 8.07 -0.73 -0.35
N ALA A 151 9.22 -0.08 -0.57
CA ALA A 151 9.35 1.05 -1.49
C ALA A 151 9.45 0.63 -2.97
N GLY A 152 10.04 -0.54 -3.24
CA GLY A 152 10.27 -1.05 -4.59
C GLY A 152 9.27 -2.10 -5.07
N GLY A 153 8.43 -2.62 -4.17
CA GLY A 153 7.56 -3.77 -4.41
C GLY A 153 8.34 -5.10 -4.51
N PRO A 154 7.65 -6.18 -4.90
CA PRO A 154 8.26 -7.48 -5.12
C PRO A 154 9.21 -7.45 -6.31
N ASP A 155 10.41 -8.01 -6.16
CA ASP A 155 11.40 -8.10 -7.24
C ASP A 155 11.30 -9.42 -8.04
N GLY A 156 10.46 -10.36 -7.58
CA GLY A 156 10.13 -11.61 -8.26
C GLY A 156 11.11 -12.77 -8.00
N MET A 157 12.06 -12.63 -7.07
CA MET A 157 13.00 -13.71 -6.73
C MET A 157 12.36 -14.84 -5.91
N PHE A 158 11.56 -14.52 -4.90
CA PHE A 158 10.74 -15.47 -4.15
C PHE A 158 9.51 -14.80 -3.53
N ASP A 159 8.44 -15.59 -3.38
CA ASP A 159 7.18 -15.20 -2.75
C ASP A 159 6.59 -16.44 -2.07
N SER A 160 6.41 -16.36 -0.76
CA SER A 160 5.82 -17.44 0.02
C SER A 160 4.32 -17.64 -0.23
N SER A 161 3.66 -16.70 -0.90
CA SER A 161 2.23 -16.45 -0.74
C SER A 161 1.87 -16.26 0.74
N MET A 162 0.61 -16.46 1.12
CA MET A 162 0.20 -16.38 2.52
C MET A 162 0.72 -17.58 3.32
N ILE A 163 1.41 -17.29 4.42
CA ILE A 163 1.79 -18.24 5.46
C ILE A 163 0.81 -18.05 6.61
N MET A 164 -0.07 -19.03 6.85
CA MET A 164 -1.02 -18.98 7.96
C MET A 164 -0.32 -19.25 9.30
N ALA A 165 -0.99 -18.95 10.41
CA ALA A 165 -0.44 -19.19 11.75
C ALA A 165 0.02 -20.65 11.93
N GLY A 166 1.27 -20.84 12.33
CA GLY A 166 1.93 -22.14 12.51
C GLY A 166 2.44 -22.81 11.23
N GLU A 167 2.29 -22.18 10.06
CA GLU A 167 2.84 -22.67 8.80
C GLU A 167 4.28 -22.17 8.56
N THR A 168 4.95 -22.82 7.61
CA THR A 168 6.34 -22.54 7.26
C THR A 168 6.50 -22.35 5.75
N PHE A 169 7.50 -21.57 5.36
CA PHE A 169 7.94 -21.40 3.98
C PHE A 169 9.44 -21.65 3.89
N GLU A 170 9.93 -22.21 2.78
CA GLU A 170 11.36 -22.48 2.58
C GLU A 170 11.82 -21.94 1.21
N TYR A 171 13.02 -21.38 1.17
CA TYR A 171 13.67 -20.94 -0.07
C TYR A 171 15.17 -21.24 -0.05
N THR A 172 15.72 -21.65 -1.20
CA THR A 172 17.15 -21.98 -1.35
C THR A 172 17.85 -20.89 -2.14
N PHE A 173 18.95 -20.36 -1.61
CA PHE A 173 19.71 -19.30 -2.24
C PHE A 173 20.92 -19.85 -2.98
N ASP A 174 20.88 -19.83 -4.32
CA ASP A 174 21.93 -20.39 -5.17
C ASP A 174 22.95 -19.34 -5.68
N GLU A 175 22.73 -18.05 -5.41
CA GLU A 175 23.57 -16.94 -5.85
C GLU A 175 24.07 -16.13 -4.65
N GLU A 176 25.32 -15.65 -4.72
CA GLU A 176 25.86 -14.73 -3.72
C GLU A 176 25.16 -13.36 -3.79
N GLY A 177 24.95 -12.73 -2.65
CA GLY A 177 24.32 -11.41 -2.58
C GLY A 177 23.60 -11.15 -1.27
N THR A 178 23.03 -9.95 -1.17
CA THR A 178 22.11 -9.59 -0.09
C THR A 178 20.71 -9.49 -0.67
N PHE A 179 19.79 -10.26 -0.11
CA PHE A 179 18.42 -10.41 -0.57
C PHE A 179 17.48 -9.83 0.48
N ALA A 180 17.04 -8.60 0.23
CA ALA A 180 16.00 -7.98 1.05
C ALA A 180 14.65 -8.65 0.79
N TYR A 181 13.83 -8.74 1.84
CA TYR A 181 12.47 -9.22 1.74
C TYR A 181 11.56 -8.48 2.73
N TYR A 182 10.26 -8.56 2.49
CA TYR A 182 9.27 -7.89 3.31
C TYR A 182 7.93 -8.65 3.31
N CYS A 183 7.04 -8.29 4.24
CA CYS A 183 5.67 -8.76 4.23
C CYS A 183 4.80 -7.82 3.39
N ILE A 184 4.11 -8.36 2.37
CA ILE A 184 3.18 -7.59 1.52
C ILE A 184 2.01 -7.03 2.32
N VAL A 185 1.47 -7.83 3.25
CA VAL A 185 0.29 -7.45 4.06
C VAL A 185 0.66 -6.46 5.17
N HIS A 186 1.91 -6.49 5.63
CA HIS A 186 2.42 -5.68 6.74
C HIS A 186 3.74 -5.00 6.34
N PRO A 187 3.71 -3.89 5.59
CA PRO A 187 4.89 -3.32 4.93
C PRO A 187 6.00 -2.83 5.86
N TRP A 188 5.76 -2.70 7.17
CA TRP A 188 6.79 -2.40 8.17
C TRP A 188 7.70 -3.60 8.48
N MET A 189 7.26 -4.82 8.16
CA MET A 189 8.05 -6.02 8.37
C MET A 189 9.06 -6.17 7.24
N ILE A 190 10.33 -5.90 7.54
CA ILE A 190 11.45 -6.05 6.62
C ILE A 190 12.52 -6.97 7.21
N GLY A 191 13.21 -7.70 6.34
CA GLY A 191 14.35 -8.55 6.70
C GLY A 191 15.30 -8.71 5.53
N GLU A 192 16.44 -9.36 5.78
CA GLU A 192 17.43 -9.65 4.74
C GLU A 192 18.10 -11.01 4.95
N VAL A 193 18.44 -11.66 3.83
CA VAL A 193 19.34 -12.82 3.82
C VAL A 193 20.63 -12.42 3.12
N VAL A 194 21.76 -12.66 3.76
CA VAL A 194 23.09 -12.43 3.18
C VAL A 194 23.69 -13.79 2.81
N VAL A 195 24.00 -13.95 1.53
CA VAL A 195 24.51 -15.19 0.95
C VAL A 195 25.93 -14.96 0.45
N GLY A 196 26.89 -15.66 1.02
CA GLY A 196 28.29 -15.54 0.63
C GLY A 196 29.24 -16.08 1.68
N ASP A 197 30.54 -16.07 1.38
CA ASP A 197 31.57 -16.37 2.38
C ASP A 197 31.58 -15.25 3.44
N ALA A 198 31.52 -15.63 4.72
CA ALA A 198 31.29 -14.77 5.89
C ALA A 198 32.40 -13.74 6.21
N GLY A 199 32.97 -13.07 5.20
CA GLY A 199 33.95 -12.01 5.40
C GLY A 199 34.13 -11.16 4.16
N GLU A 200 33.45 -10.01 4.12
CA GLU A 200 33.86 -8.71 3.55
C GLU A 200 32.60 -7.91 3.11
N MET A 201 32.02 -7.12 4.01
CA MET A 201 30.94 -6.17 3.65
C MET A 201 31.55 -4.96 2.91
N VAL A 202 31.08 -4.71 1.68
CA VAL A 202 31.35 -3.47 0.94
C VAL A 202 30.21 -2.48 1.21
N VAL A 203 30.53 -1.36 1.86
CA VAL A 203 29.59 -0.27 2.16
C VAL A 203 29.72 0.80 1.07
N GLU A 204 28.67 1.05 0.29
CA GLU A 204 28.62 2.24 -0.60
C GLU A 204 28.21 3.50 0.19
N PRO A 205 28.77 4.70 -0.10
CA PRO A 205 28.57 5.89 0.70
C PRO A 205 27.28 6.66 0.35
N THR A 206 26.58 7.09 1.40
CA THR A 206 25.37 7.92 1.40
C THR A 206 25.67 9.38 0.99
N PRO A 207 24.88 10.04 0.12
CA PRO A 207 25.06 11.45 -0.20
C PRO A 207 24.61 12.39 0.95
N GLU A 208 25.36 13.47 1.14
CA GLU A 208 25.21 14.48 2.19
C GLU A 208 24.04 15.45 1.92
N PRO A 209 23.26 15.91 2.93
CA PRO A 209 22.10 16.78 2.71
C PRO A 209 22.50 18.26 2.49
N GLU A 210 21.77 18.95 1.60
CA GLU A 210 21.88 20.39 1.37
C GLU A 210 21.25 21.22 2.52
N PRO A 211 21.72 22.46 2.77
CA PRO A 211 21.29 23.25 3.93
C PRO A 211 19.92 23.93 3.72
N GLU A 212 19.09 23.89 4.76
CA GLU A 212 17.76 24.51 4.80
C GLU A 212 17.78 26.06 4.74
N PRO A 213 16.77 26.70 4.11
CA PRO A 213 16.63 28.15 4.12
C PRO A 213 16.11 28.68 5.47
N THR A 214 16.52 29.90 5.79
CA THR A 214 16.25 30.62 7.05
C THR A 214 14.81 31.13 7.11
N PRO A 215 14.10 31.08 8.26
CA PRO A 215 12.72 31.55 8.35
C PRO A 215 12.62 33.09 8.34
N GLU A 216 11.64 33.62 7.60
CA GLU A 216 11.21 35.03 7.62
C GLU A 216 10.38 35.37 8.88
N PRO A 217 10.35 36.65 9.32
CA PRO A 217 9.65 37.03 10.55
C PRO A 217 8.13 37.17 10.35
N GLU A 218 7.37 36.70 11.35
CA GLU A 218 5.90 36.79 11.43
C GLU A 218 5.39 38.25 11.48
N PRO A 219 4.25 38.57 10.82
CA PRO A 219 3.60 39.88 10.96
C PRO A 219 2.74 39.97 12.22
N GLU A 220 2.70 41.18 12.81
CA GLU A 220 1.90 41.52 14.01
C GLU A 220 0.38 41.43 13.76
N PRO A 221 -0.43 41.14 14.80
CA PRO A 221 -1.88 41.01 14.66
C PRO A 221 -2.59 42.36 14.46
N THR A 222 -3.41 42.45 13.42
CA THR A 222 -4.36 43.55 13.17
C THR A 222 -5.60 43.45 14.08
N PRO A 223 -6.19 44.59 14.50
CA PRO A 223 -7.34 44.61 15.41
C PRO A 223 -8.66 44.23 14.73
N GLU A 224 -9.54 43.57 15.49
CA GLU A 224 -10.91 43.18 15.11
C GLU A 224 -11.79 44.36 14.64
N PRO A 225 -12.63 44.19 13.61
CA PRO A 225 -13.63 45.18 13.25
C PRO A 225 -14.93 45.06 14.09
N GLU A 226 -15.53 46.22 14.41
CA GLU A 226 -16.85 46.35 15.02
C GLU A 226 -17.99 45.83 14.11
N PRO A 227 -19.13 45.40 14.68
CA PRO A 227 -20.27 44.91 13.91
C PRO A 227 -21.10 46.05 13.27
N GLU A 228 -21.35 45.96 11.97
CA GLU A 228 -22.33 46.77 11.22
C GLU A 228 -23.72 46.10 11.14
N PRO A 229 -24.80 46.87 10.89
CA PRO A 229 -26.17 46.50 11.24
C PRO A 229 -26.90 45.61 10.22
N GLU A 230 -27.96 44.94 10.71
CA GLU A 230 -28.90 44.09 9.99
C GLU A 230 -29.49 44.73 8.71
N PRO A 231 -29.66 43.95 7.62
CA PRO A 231 -30.63 44.27 6.58
C PRO A 231 -32.01 43.67 6.91
N GLU A 232 -33.05 44.46 6.65
CA GLU A 232 -34.46 44.08 6.73
C GLU A 232 -34.88 43.17 5.55
N GLN A 233 -35.72 42.18 5.90
CA GLN A 233 -36.81 41.54 5.14
C GLN A 233 -36.67 41.35 3.63
N ASP A 234 -36.69 40.08 3.20
CA ASP A 234 -37.80 39.58 2.38
C ASP A 234 -37.89 38.05 2.48
N THR A 235 -39.07 37.56 2.86
CA THR A 235 -39.39 36.13 2.86
C THR A 235 -39.91 35.71 1.49
N PRO A 236 -39.34 34.65 0.89
CA PRO A 236 -40.12 33.58 0.32
C PRO A 236 -39.98 32.35 1.22
N ILE A 237 -41.12 31.72 1.50
CA ILE A 237 -41.15 30.40 2.14
C ILE A 237 -40.69 29.40 1.08
N SER A 238 -39.38 29.17 0.99
CA SER A 238 -38.83 27.97 0.35
C SER A 238 -38.74 26.89 1.42
N SER A 239 -39.73 26.00 1.44
CA SER A 239 -39.67 24.76 2.22
C SER A 239 -38.91 23.70 1.41
N ALA A 240 -37.71 24.01 0.95
CA ALA A 240 -36.76 23.00 0.53
C ALA A 240 -35.95 22.61 1.77
N MET A 241 -36.11 21.36 2.23
CA MET A 241 -35.19 20.81 3.23
C MET A 241 -33.78 20.88 2.62
N PRO A 242 -32.75 21.37 3.33
CA PRO A 242 -31.39 21.36 2.81
C PRO A 242 -31.02 19.91 2.46
N ARG A 243 -30.58 19.67 1.23
CA ARG A 243 -30.07 18.36 0.79
C ARG A 243 -28.99 17.93 1.79
N ALA A 244 -29.10 16.71 2.31
CA ALA A 244 -28.07 16.16 3.16
C ALA A 244 -26.76 16.03 2.35
N PRO A 245 -25.61 16.41 2.93
CA PRO A 245 -24.33 16.24 2.26
C PRO A 245 -24.11 14.77 1.91
N MET A 246 -23.60 14.52 0.70
CA MET A 246 -23.32 13.18 0.19
C MET A 246 -21.81 12.92 0.18
N SER A 247 -21.45 11.63 0.26
CA SER A 247 -20.08 11.17 0.03
C SER A 247 -19.99 10.54 -1.36
N HIS A 248 -18.88 10.76 -2.05
CA HIS A 248 -18.57 10.23 -3.37
C HIS A 248 -17.18 9.63 -3.38
N THR A 249 -16.92 8.63 -4.23
CA THR A 249 -15.62 7.95 -4.28
C THR A 249 -14.89 8.23 -5.60
N VAL A 250 -13.58 8.41 -5.51
CA VAL A 250 -12.64 8.40 -6.63
C VAL A 250 -11.59 7.33 -6.37
N GLU A 251 -11.39 6.41 -7.29
CA GLU A 251 -10.42 5.32 -7.12
C GLU A 251 -9.11 5.63 -7.86
N MET A 252 -7.96 5.36 -7.26
CA MET A 252 -6.69 5.31 -7.99
C MET A 252 -6.55 3.95 -8.65
N ALA A 253 -6.64 3.92 -9.98
CA ALA A 253 -6.74 2.67 -10.72
C ALA A 253 -5.50 1.79 -10.56
N ILE A 254 -5.71 0.47 -10.59
CA ILE A 254 -4.62 -0.51 -10.57
C ILE A 254 -3.65 -0.26 -11.74
N GLY A 255 -2.36 -0.16 -11.43
CA GLY A 255 -1.31 0.16 -12.38
C GLY A 255 -1.15 1.65 -12.69
N SER A 256 -1.86 2.54 -11.99
CA SER A 256 -1.70 3.99 -12.17
C SER A 256 -0.35 4.51 -11.68
N GLY A 257 0.35 3.75 -10.83
CA GLY A 257 1.75 3.98 -10.42
C GLY A 257 2.79 3.77 -11.53
N VAL A 258 2.40 3.35 -12.73
CA VAL A 258 3.26 3.37 -13.92
C VAL A 258 2.64 4.23 -15.03
N PRO A 259 3.45 4.90 -15.86
CA PRO A 259 2.92 5.70 -16.98
C PRO A 259 2.09 4.86 -17.96
N GLY A 260 0.99 5.42 -18.44
CA GLY A 260 0.10 4.86 -19.46
C GLY A 260 -1.37 5.20 -19.27
N CYS A 261 -1.82 5.39 -18.02
CA CYS A 261 -3.21 5.71 -17.69
C CYS A 261 -3.60 7.15 -18.05
N GLU A 262 -2.63 8.05 -18.26
CA GLU A 262 -2.84 9.46 -18.63
C GLU A 262 -3.34 9.65 -20.06
N GLU A 263 -3.13 8.65 -20.93
CA GLU A 263 -3.60 8.67 -22.32
C GLU A 263 -5.12 8.45 -22.41
N THR A 264 -5.71 7.79 -21.41
CA THR A 264 -7.13 7.47 -21.33
C THR A 264 -7.87 8.20 -20.22
N ASN A 265 -7.15 8.98 -19.39
CA ASN A 265 -7.68 9.59 -18.16
C ASN A 265 -8.26 8.53 -17.20
N GLU A 266 -7.57 7.41 -17.04
CA GLU A 266 -7.99 6.30 -16.20
C GLU A 266 -7.09 6.14 -14.97
N CYS A 267 -6.30 7.15 -14.63
CA CYS A 267 -5.45 7.11 -13.43
C CYS A 267 -6.27 7.29 -12.14
N TYR A 268 -7.18 8.27 -12.15
CA TYR A 268 -8.21 8.46 -11.13
C TYR A 268 -9.57 8.14 -11.77
N LEU A 269 -10.41 7.36 -11.09
CA LEU A 269 -11.67 6.85 -11.60
C LEU A 269 -12.83 7.29 -10.71
N PRO A 270 -13.74 8.15 -11.21
CA PRO A 270 -13.66 8.84 -12.49
C PRO A 270 -12.60 9.95 -12.49
N TYR A 271 -12.06 10.28 -13.67
CA TYR A 271 -11.11 11.38 -13.83
C TYR A 271 -11.71 12.74 -13.45
N SER A 272 -12.98 12.95 -13.82
CA SER A 272 -13.75 14.15 -13.52
C SER A 272 -15.00 13.73 -12.75
N LEU A 273 -15.17 14.30 -11.55
CA LEU A 273 -16.31 14.05 -10.70
C LEU A 273 -17.09 15.35 -10.44
N GLU A 274 -18.38 15.36 -10.79
CA GLU A 274 -19.28 16.46 -10.49
C GLU A 274 -20.01 16.23 -9.15
N ILE A 275 -19.86 17.16 -8.22
CA ILE A 275 -20.51 17.13 -6.89
C ILE A 275 -21.22 18.45 -6.60
N LEU A 276 -21.97 18.51 -5.50
CA LEU A 276 -22.54 19.76 -5.01
C LEU A 276 -21.75 20.29 -3.81
N VAL A 277 -21.84 21.60 -3.58
CA VAL A 277 -21.26 22.26 -2.40
C VAL A 277 -21.66 21.51 -1.11
N ARG A 278 -20.66 21.25 -0.26
CA ARG A 278 -20.66 20.49 1.00
C ARG A 278 -20.64 18.97 0.88
N ASP A 279 -20.57 18.42 -0.32
CA ASP A 279 -20.30 16.99 -0.50
C ASP A 279 -18.83 16.67 -0.17
N THR A 280 -18.59 15.43 0.27
CA THR A 280 -17.27 14.88 0.57
C THR A 280 -16.84 13.96 -0.55
N VAL A 281 -15.58 14.08 -0.99
CA VAL A 281 -14.96 13.12 -1.90
C VAL A 281 -13.97 12.27 -1.10
N VAL A 282 -14.07 10.96 -1.28
CA VAL A 282 -13.18 9.96 -0.71
C VAL A 282 -12.35 9.38 -1.85
N TRP A 283 -11.05 9.60 -1.83
CA TRP A 283 -10.13 8.94 -2.74
C TRP A 283 -9.71 7.61 -2.14
N ASP A 284 -9.89 6.53 -2.87
CA ASP A 284 -9.52 5.18 -2.47
C ASP A 284 -8.34 4.67 -3.30
N ASN A 285 -7.26 4.30 -2.62
CA ASN A 285 -6.09 3.78 -3.29
C ASN A 285 -6.23 2.29 -3.60
N ILE A 286 -6.94 1.92 -4.66
CA ILE A 286 -7.03 0.51 -5.07
C ILE A 286 -5.80 0.03 -5.85
N ASP A 287 -4.88 0.94 -6.19
CA ASP A 287 -3.61 0.59 -6.82
C ASP A 287 -2.63 0.02 -5.80
N SER A 288 -1.69 -0.81 -6.25
CA SER A 288 -0.61 -1.33 -5.40
C SER A 288 0.46 -0.27 -5.12
N ALA A 289 0.54 0.76 -5.96
CA ALA A 289 1.45 1.88 -5.75
C ALA A 289 0.89 2.86 -4.71
N SER A 290 1.77 3.45 -3.91
CA SER A 290 1.39 4.53 -3.00
C SER A 290 1.23 5.84 -3.77
N HIS A 291 0.22 6.61 -3.41
CA HIS A 291 -0.17 7.80 -4.17
C HIS A 291 -0.38 8.99 -3.25
N THR A 292 -0.48 10.17 -3.85
CA THR A 292 -1.03 11.36 -3.20
C THR A 292 -2.25 11.85 -3.97
N VAL A 293 -3.08 12.62 -3.31
CA VAL A 293 -4.16 13.42 -3.87
C VAL A 293 -3.90 14.84 -3.38
N THR A 294 -3.30 15.64 -4.26
CA THR A 294 -2.80 16.97 -3.91
C THR A 294 -3.43 18.00 -4.83
N ALA A 295 -4.08 19.02 -4.26
CA ALA A 295 -4.72 20.07 -5.03
C ALA A 295 -3.69 20.86 -5.85
N GLY A 296 -3.96 21.07 -7.13
CA GLY A 296 -3.09 21.78 -8.07
C GLY A 296 -2.87 21.01 -9.35
N SER A 297 -1.73 21.27 -10.01
CA SER A 297 -1.38 20.59 -11.26
C SER A 297 0.08 20.13 -11.22
N SER A 298 0.41 19.09 -11.98
CA SER A 298 1.81 18.66 -12.14
C SER A 298 2.69 19.71 -12.83
N ALA A 299 2.09 20.69 -13.52
CA ALA A 299 2.80 21.77 -14.20
C ALA A 299 3.12 22.97 -13.28
N ASP A 300 2.16 23.36 -12.44
CA ASP A 300 2.23 24.57 -11.60
C ASP A 300 2.52 24.24 -10.13
N GLY A 301 2.45 22.97 -9.75
CA GLY A 301 2.65 22.47 -8.39
C GLY A 301 1.40 22.54 -7.52
N PRO A 302 1.53 22.22 -6.22
CA PRO A 302 0.42 22.23 -5.28
C PRO A 302 -0.08 23.65 -5.00
N THR A 303 -1.40 23.84 -4.97
CA THR A 303 -2.04 25.12 -4.62
C THR A 303 -2.14 25.33 -3.11
N GLY A 304 -2.02 24.26 -2.32
CA GLY A 304 -2.15 24.27 -0.87
C GLY A 304 -3.59 24.16 -0.35
N LEU A 305 -4.58 23.91 -1.23
CA LEU A 305 -5.99 23.75 -0.82
C LEU A 305 -6.26 22.46 -0.05
N PHE A 306 -5.71 21.34 -0.52
CA PHE A 306 -5.68 20.05 0.18
C PHE A 306 -4.51 19.20 -0.28
N ASP A 307 -4.04 18.33 0.60
CA ASP A 307 -2.99 17.34 0.33
C ASP A 307 -3.21 16.14 1.24
N SER A 308 -3.36 14.96 0.65
CA SER A 308 -3.49 13.70 1.39
C SER A 308 -2.18 13.29 2.09
N GLY A 309 -1.04 13.81 1.64
CA GLY A 309 0.25 13.15 1.86
C GLY A 309 0.32 11.80 1.13
N LEU A 310 1.39 11.04 1.38
CA LEU A 310 1.51 9.69 0.82
C LEU A 310 0.56 8.75 1.56
N PHE A 311 -0.46 8.24 0.87
CA PHE A 311 -1.38 7.26 1.46
C PHE A 311 -1.36 5.97 0.63
N LEU A 312 -1.19 4.87 1.37
CA LEU A 312 -0.79 3.56 0.87
C LEU A 312 -1.94 2.88 0.13
N SER A 313 -1.63 1.80 -0.60
CA SER A 313 -2.65 0.91 -1.18
C SER A 313 -3.66 0.47 -0.12
N GLY A 314 -4.94 0.46 -0.49
CA GLY A 314 -6.07 0.11 0.35
C GLY A 314 -6.43 1.14 1.43
N THR A 315 -5.82 2.32 1.40
CA THR A 315 -6.18 3.42 2.30
C THR A 315 -6.96 4.49 1.57
N THR A 316 -7.76 5.24 2.33
CA THR A 316 -8.58 6.33 1.79
C THR A 316 -8.13 7.69 2.32
N PHE A 317 -8.37 8.72 1.52
CA PHE A 317 -8.27 10.12 1.91
C PHE A 317 -9.60 10.81 1.61
N GLU A 318 -10.11 11.64 2.53
CA GLU A 318 -11.36 12.35 2.32
C GLU A 318 -11.19 13.87 2.41
N TYR A 319 -11.94 14.59 1.58
CA TYR A 319 -12.00 16.05 1.61
C TYR A 319 -13.40 16.55 1.27
N THR A 320 -13.88 17.53 2.05
CA THR A 320 -15.19 18.16 1.85
C THR A 320 -15.03 19.50 1.15
N PHE A 321 -15.80 19.72 0.09
CA PHE A 321 -15.73 20.93 -0.72
C PHE A 321 -16.81 21.94 -0.33
N ASP A 322 -16.42 23.04 0.30
CA ASP A 322 -17.36 24.05 0.82
C ASP A 322 -17.64 25.22 -0.16
N GLU A 323 -16.92 25.32 -1.27
CA GLU A 323 -17.07 26.39 -2.26
C GLU A 323 -17.31 25.83 -3.67
N GLU A 324 -18.05 26.57 -4.50
CA GLU A 324 -18.21 26.21 -5.92
C GLU A 324 -16.93 26.47 -6.70
N GLY A 325 -16.64 25.61 -7.68
CA GLY A 325 -15.44 25.77 -8.49
C GLY A 325 -14.97 24.49 -9.15
N VAL A 326 -13.85 24.60 -9.87
CA VAL A 326 -13.14 23.46 -10.46
C VAL A 326 -11.82 23.31 -9.70
N TYR A 327 -11.61 22.13 -9.13
CA TYR A 327 -10.48 21.79 -8.28
C TYR A 327 -9.65 20.72 -8.98
N PRO A 328 -8.65 21.10 -9.80
CA PRO A 328 -7.69 20.15 -10.33
C PRO A 328 -6.82 19.61 -9.18
N TYR A 329 -6.45 18.34 -9.28
CA TYR A 329 -5.54 17.68 -8.35
C TYR A 329 -4.65 16.67 -9.10
N PHE A 330 -3.55 16.29 -8.47
CA PHE A 330 -2.57 15.39 -9.06
C PHE A 330 -1.84 14.57 -7.99
N CYS A 331 -1.19 13.49 -8.42
CA CYS A 331 -0.27 12.71 -7.59
C CYS A 331 1.14 13.32 -7.65
N MET A 332 1.74 13.61 -6.50
CA MET A 332 3.07 14.21 -6.42
C MET A 332 4.20 13.23 -6.77
N VAL A 333 4.01 11.93 -6.48
CA VAL A 333 5.00 10.89 -6.75
C VAL A 333 4.86 10.27 -8.15
N HIS A 334 3.67 10.39 -8.75
CA HIS A 334 3.35 9.94 -10.11
C HIS A 334 2.80 11.11 -10.94
N PRO A 335 3.65 11.95 -11.55
CA PRO A 335 3.25 13.24 -12.13
C PRO A 335 2.25 13.18 -13.31
N TRP A 336 2.02 11.98 -13.87
CA TRP A 336 1.06 11.72 -14.94
C TRP A 336 -0.37 11.52 -14.43
N MET A 337 -0.55 11.20 -13.14
CA MET A 337 -1.87 11.05 -12.56
C MET A 337 -2.46 12.42 -12.23
N VAL A 338 -3.49 12.79 -12.96
CA VAL A 338 -4.23 14.06 -12.81
C VAL A 338 -5.72 13.79 -12.82
N GLY A 339 -6.48 14.59 -12.09
CA GLY A 339 -7.95 14.55 -12.06
C GLY A 339 -8.55 15.91 -11.71
N GLU A 340 -9.87 16.04 -11.79
CA GLU A 340 -10.58 17.27 -11.41
C GLU A 340 -11.90 16.99 -10.69
N ILE A 341 -12.19 17.81 -9.67
CA ILE A 341 -13.50 17.85 -9.00
C ILE A 341 -14.22 19.12 -9.43
N ILE A 342 -15.45 19.00 -9.90
CA ILE A 342 -16.32 20.12 -10.29
C ILE A 342 -17.42 20.25 -9.26
N VAL A 343 -17.42 21.35 -8.52
CA VAL A 343 -18.35 21.62 -7.42
C VAL A 343 -19.38 22.66 -7.89
N ASN A 344 -20.65 22.26 -7.95
CA ASN A 344 -21.75 23.12 -8.40
C ASN A 344 -22.60 23.60 -7.21
N GLU A 345 -23.21 24.78 -7.35
CA GLU A 345 -24.26 25.24 -6.42
C GLU A 345 -25.53 24.38 -6.53
N VAL A 346 -26.25 24.25 -5.41
CA VAL A 346 -27.57 23.63 -5.38
C VAL A 346 -28.56 24.58 -6.06
N GLN A 347 -28.93 24.30 -7.32
CA GLN A 347 -29.99 25.08 -7.96
C GLN A 347 -31.32 24.84 -7.23
N GLU A 348 -31.82 25.86 -6.54
CA GLU A 348 -33.21 25.85 -6.06
C GLU A 348 -34.14 25.76 -7.28
N LEU A 349 -34.79 24.60 -7.45
CA LEU A 349 -35.90 24.45 -8.38
C LEU A 349 -37.06 25.35 -7.91
N ILE A 350 -37.15 26.55 -8.50
CA ILE A 350 -38.31 27.42 -8.33
C ILE A 350 -39.48 26.75 -9.06
N VAL A 351 -40.26 25.96 -8.34
CA VAL A 351 -41.55 25.45 -8.84
C VAL A 351 -42.51 26.64 -8.83
N GLU A 352 -42.73 27.25 -9.99
CA GLU A 352 -43.78 28.26 -10.12
C GLU A 352 -45.14 27.64 -9.76
N PRO A 353 -45.96 28.29 -8.91
CA PRO A 353 -47.27 27.77 -8.57
C PRO A 353 -48.16 27.68 -9.82
N PRO A 354 -48.99 26.62 -9.94
CA PRO A 354 -49.78 26.40 -11.15
C PRO A 354 -50.75 27.56 -11.39
N ASN A 355 -50.65 28.15 -12.58
CA ASN A 355 -51.52 29.19 -13.09
C ASN A 355 -52.99 28.71 -13.11
N PRO A 356 -53.92 29.33 -12.37
CA PRO A 356 -55.31 28.91 -12.33
C PRO A 356 -56.11 29.62 -13.43
N ALA A 357 -55.84 29.31 -14.70
CA ALA A 357 -56.73 29.70 -15.79
C ALA A 357 -56.39 28.97 -17.12
N ALA A 358 -57.04 27.84 -17.37
CA ALA A 358 -57.56 27.51 -18.70
C ALA A 358 -58.60 26.38 -18.59
N ASP A 359 -59.84 26.78 -18.77
CA ASP A 359 -60.97 25.97 -19.23
C ASP A 359 -60.69 25.47 -20.67
N ASP A 360 -60.86 24.18 -20.94
CA ASP A 360 -61.78 23.63 -21.97
C ASP A 360 -61.41 22.17 -22.36
N ARG A 361 -62.33 21.26 -22.02
CA ARG A 361 -62.79 20.06 -22.75
C ARG A 361 -61.85 18.99 -23.35
N ASP A 362 -62.15 17.76 -22.92
CA ASP A 362 -62.27 16.50 -23.69
C ASP A 362 -61.02 15.92 -24.38
N MET A 363 -60.46 14.84 -23.83
CA MET A 363 -60.42 13.54 -24.53
C MET A 363 -60.01 12.40 -23.58
N ILE A 364 -60.90 11.42 -23.42
CA ILE A 364 -60.59 10.11 -22.85
C ILE A 364 -59.77 9.32 -23.87
N VAL A 365 -58.61 8.79 -23.44
CA VAL A 365 -58.08 7.50 -23.89
C VAL A 365 -57.35 6.86 -22.71
N ASP A 366 -57.90 5.74 -22.23
CA ASP A 366 -57.22 4.78 -21.35
C ASP A 366 -56.02 4.20 -22.11
N GLU A 367 -54.81 4.46 -21.62
CA GLU A 367 -53.61 3.64 -21.85
C GLU A 367 -52.89 3.55 -20.49
N PRO A 368 -52.46 2.36 -20.03
CA PRO A 368 -51.86 2.21 -18.72
C PRO A 368 -50.48 2.87 -18.73
N ILE A 369 -50.25 3.77 -17.78
CA ILE A 369 -48.92 4.30 -17.47
C ILE A 369 -48.07 3.10 -17.07
N ARG A 370 -47.16 2.67 -17.96
CA ARG A 370 -46.01 1.86 -17.54
C ARG A 370 -45.19 2.77 -16.64
N GLU A 371 -45.12 2.42 -15.36
CA GLU A 371 -44.07 2.89 -14.47
C GLU A 371 -42.74 2.57 -15.16
N GLU A 372 -42.04 3.59 -15.64
CA GLU A 372 -40.62 3.48 -15.91
C GLU A 372 -39.94 3.27 -14.56
N ARG A 373 -39.69 1.99 -14.28
CA ARG A 373 -38.85 1.49 -13.19
C ARG A 373 -37.50 2.19 -13.32
N MET A 374 -37.24 3.15 -12.42
CA MET A 374 -35.92 3.75 -12.27
C MET A 374 -34.95 2.65 -11.85
N SER A 375 -34.11 2.25 -12.80
CA SER A 375 -33.07 1.24 -12.72
C SER A 375 -31.83 1.87 -12.08
N GLY A 376 -31.69 1.67 -10.76
CA GLY A 376 -30.40 1.71 -10.09
C GLY A 376 -29.86 0.27 -9.93
N PRO A 377 -28.56 0.09 -9.62
CA PRO A 377 -27.99 -1.24 -9.46
C PRO A 377 -28.70 -1.99 -8.32
N HIS A 378 -28.95 -3.28 -8.54
CA HIS A 378 -29.47 -4.16 -7.49
C HIS A 378 -28.28 -4.54 -6.60
N GLU A 379 -28.17 -3.91 -5.44
CA GLU A 379 -27.02 -4.05 -4.55
C GLU A 379 -27.26 -5.06 -3.41
N VAL A 380 -26.20 -5.75 -3.01
CA VAL A 380 -26.18 -6.68 -1.88
C VAL A 380 -24.90 -6.50 -1.06
N ASP A 381 -25.02 -6.16 0.22
CA ASP A 381 -23.86 -5.99 1.10
C ASP A 381 -23.49 -7.29 1.82
N MET A 382 -22.21 -7.65 1.85
CA MET A 382 -21.66 -8.60 2.83
C MET A 382 -21.49 -7.84 4.15
N ALA A 383 -22.42 -8.09 5.08
CA ALA A 383 -22.62 -7.22 6.24
C ALA A 383 -21.45 -7.25 7.23
N VAL A 384 -21.24 -6.14 7.94
CA VAL A 384 -20.25 -6.05 9.04
C VAL A 384 -20.46 -7.18 10.05
N GLY A 385 -19.40 -7.95 10.33
CA GLY A 385 -19.44 -9.06 11.27
C GLY A 385 -20.05 -10.36 10.72
N SER A 386 -20.34 -10.45 9.42
CA SER A 386 -20.86 -11.65 8.76
C SER A 386 -19.84 -12.81 8.72
N ALA A 387 -18.55 -12.51 8.92
CA ALA A 387 -17.50 -13.51 9.14
C ALA A 387 -17.59 -14.25 10.49
N VAL A 388 -18.55 -13.91 11.36
CA VAL A 388 -18.81 -14.65 12.60
C VAL A 388 -20.18 -15.36 12.49
N PRO A 389 -20.30 -16.64 12.86
CA PRO A 389 -21.58 -17.34 12.85
C PRO A 389 -22.66 -16.65 13.69
N GLY A 390 -23.89 -16.63 13.20
CA GLY A 390 -25.08 -16.06 13.84
C GLY A 390 -25.98 -15.26 12.88
N CYS A 391 -25.41 -14.68 11.82
CA CYS A 391 -26.17 -13.92 10.82
C CYS A 391 -27.11 -14.78 9.96
N GLU A 392 -26.90 -16.11 9.92
CA GLU A 392 -27.73 -17.08 9.19
C GLU A 392 -29.12 -17.29 9.82
N GLU A 393 -29.28 -17.01 11.12
CA GLU A 393 -30.57 -17.09 11.79
C GLU A 393 -31.47 -15.90 11.44
N THR A 394 -30.87 -14.74 11.17
CA THR A 394 -31.57 -13.50 10.81
C THR A 394 -31.61 -13.24 9.31
N LEU A 395 -30.84 -14.00 8.51
CA LEU A 395 -30.65 -13.77 7.08
C LEU A 395 -30.03 -12.40 6.78
N GLU A 396 -29.07 -11.99 7.61
CA GLU A 396 -28.42 -10.68 7.51
C GLU A 396 -26.94 -10.78 7.14
N CYS A 397 -26.48 -11.95 6.69
CA CYS A 397 -25.11 -12.12 6.20
C CYS A 397 -24.88 -11.39 4.88
N TYR A 398 -25.80 -11.59 3.93
CA TYR A 398 -25.93 -10.83 2.69
C TYR A 398 -27.17 -9.95 2.82
N LEU A 399 -27.03 -8.65 2.54
CA LEU A 399 -28.08 -7.66 2.78
C LEU A 399 -28.43 -6.90 1.50
N PRO A 400 -29.64 -7.09 0.96
CA PRO A 400 -30.67 -8.02 1.42
C PRO A 400 -30.33 -9.48 1.08
N TYR A 401 -30.85 -10.43 1.87
CA TYR A 401 -30.65 -11.87 1.65
C TYR A 401 -31.17 -12.34 0.29
N GLN A 402 -32.28 -11.73 -0.16
CA GLN A 402 -32.93 -12.07 -1.41
C GLN A 402 -33.27 -10.82 -2.21
N ILE A 403 -32.96 -10.86 -3.51
CA ILE A 403 -33.37 -9.83 -4.47
C ILE A 403 -34.08 -10.44 -5.68
N GLU A 404 -35.00 -9.67 -6.27
CA GLU A 404 -35.70 -10.00 -7.50
C GLU A 404 -35.31 -9.02 -8.61
N ILE A 405 -34.75 -9.56 -9.68
CA ILE A 405 -34.26 -8.82 -10.84
C ILE A 405 -34.89 -9.38 -12.13
N SER A 406 -34.80 -8.62 -13.21
CA SER A 406 -35.22 -9.06 -14.55
C SER A 406 -34.05 -9.68 -15.30
N SER A 407 -34.33 -10.62 -16.21
CA SER A 407 -33.31 -11.11 -17.15
C SER A 407 -32.61 -9.94 -17.88
N GLY A 408 -31.28 -9.94 -17.83
CA GLY A 408 -30.40 -8.92 -18.38
C GLY A 408 -29.91 -7.88 -17.35
N GLU A 409 -30.40 -7.91 -16.11
CA GLU A 409 -29.95 -7.01 -15.04
C GLU A 409 -28.73 -7.56 -14.29
N SER A 410 -27.93 -6.65 -13.72
CA SER A 410 -26.78 -6.98 -12.88
C SER A 410 -27.11 -6.86 -11.40
N VAL A 411 -26.36 -7.61 -10.60
CA VAL A 411 -26.29 -7.48 -9.14
C VAL A 411 -24.87 -7.08 -8.76
N LEU A 412 -24.74 -6.07 -7.92
CA LEU A 412 -23.47 -5.63 -7.34
C LEU A 412 -23.43 -6.05 -5.87
N TRP A 413 -22.42 -6.82 -5.49
CA TRP A 413 -22.15 -7.14 -4.10
C TRP A 413 -21.06 -6.24 -3.54
N ASN A 414 -21.29 -5.63 -2.38
CA ASN A 414 -20.30 -4.79 -1.70
C ASN A 414 -19.80 -5.47 -0.43
N ASN A 415 -18.49 -5.58 -0.23
CA ASN A 415 -17.96 -6.06 1.02
C ASN A 415 -17.80 -4.91 2.01
N ILE A 416 -18.78 -4.73 2.89
CA ILE A 416 -18.69 -3.74 3.97
C ILE A 416 -18.16 -4.36 5.27
N ASP A 417 -17.89 -5.66 5.30
CA ASP A 417 -17.23 -6.32 6.42
C ASP A 417 -15.71 -6.14 6.34
N SER A 418 -15.08 -6.08 7.50
CA SER A 418 -13.62 -6.06 7.65
C SER A 418 -12.96 -7.37 7.19
N ALA A 419 -13.71 -8.47 7.17
CA ALA A 419 -13.25 -9.77 6.74
C ALA A 419 -13.42 -9.94 5.22
N ALA A 420 -12.50 -10.67 4.59
CA ALA A 420 -12.62 -11.02 3.19
C ALA A 420 -13.69 -12.10 2.98
N HIS A 421 -14.48 -11.95 1.92
CA HIS A 421 -15.61 -12.81 1.60
C HIS A 421 -15.56 -13.27 0.14
N THR A 422 -16.53 -14.07 -0.28
CA THR A 422 -16.68 -14.54 -1.66
C THR A 422 -18.16 -14.64 -1.98
N VAL A 423 -18.55 -14.44 -3.23
CA VAL A 423 -19.90 -14.59 -3.76
C VAL A 423 -19.84 -15.73 -4.79
N THR A 424 -20.15 -16.94 -4.34
CA THR A 424 -20.00 -18.15 -5.15
C THR A 424 -21.35 -18.83 -5.34
N SER A 425 -21.72 -19.13 -6.58
CA SER A 425 -23.01 -19.71 -6.91
C SER A 425 -23.11 -21.18 -6.48
N GLY A 426 -24.29 -21.55 -5.99
CA GLY A 426 -24.61 -22.86 -5.44
C GLY A 426 -24.93 -22.81 -3.95
N ILE A 427 -24.76 -23.94 -3.28
CA ILE A 427 -24.97 -24.07 -1.83
C ILE A 427 -23.66 -24.47 -1.14
N PRO A 428 -23.49 -24.22 0.17
CA PRO A 428 -22.27 -24.55 0.89
C PRO A 428 -21.76 -25.98 0.63
N GLY A 429 -20.55 -26.07 0.09
CA GLY A 429 -19.89 -27.34 -0.26
C GLY A 429 -20.35 -27.99 -1.56
N SER A 430 -21.17 -27.30 -2.37
CA SER A 430 -21.62 -27.77 -3.68
C SER A 430 -21.80 -26.57 -4.63
N PRO A 431 -20.69 -25.96 -5.12
CA PRO A 431 -20.76 -24.90 -6.11
C PRO A 431 -21.29 -25.45 -7.43
N ASP A 432 -22.14 -24.68 -8.11
CA ASP A 432 -22.74 -25.07 -9.40
C ASP A 432 -22.04 -24.45 -10.62
N GLY A 433 -21.13 -23.50 -10.38
CA GLY A 433 -20.22 -22.92 -11.39
C GLY A 433 -20.85 -21.88 -12.31
N VAL A 434 -21.99 -21.30 -11.92
CA VAL A 434 -22.64 -20.19 -12.65
C VAL A 434 -21.84 -18.89 -12.50
N PHE A 435 -21.43 -18.56 -11.26
CA PHE A 435 -20.58 -17.41 -10.97
C PHE A 435 -19.73 -17.63 -9.71
N ASP A 436 -18.57 -16.99 -9.66
CA ASP A 436 -17.67 -16.99 -8.52
C ASP A 436 -16.87 -15.69 -8.53
N SER A 437 -16.96 -14.91 -7.45
CA SER A 437 -16.22 -13.65 -7.34
C SER A 437 -14.74 -13.84 -7.06
N GLY A 438 -14.32 -15.03 -6.58
CA GLY A 438 -13.07 -15.13 -5.83
C GLY A 438 -13.12 -14.30 -4.55
N MET A 439 -11.97 -14.02 -3.95
CA MET A 439 -11.90 -13.24 -2.71
C MET A 439 -12.24 -11.77 -2.95
N VAL A 440 -13.31 -11.30 -2.31
CA VAL A 440 -13.68 -9.89 -2.21
C VAL A 440 -13.17 -9.39 -0.85
N MET A 441 -12.09 -8.61 -0.86
CA MET A 441 -11.51 -8.02 0.34
C MET A 441 -12.46 -6.96 0.94
N SER A 442 -12.23 -6.54 2.18
CA SER A 442 -12.97 -5.43 2.80
C SER A 442 -12.98 -4.20 1.89
N GLY A 443 -14.14 -3.58 1.68
CA GLY A 443 -14.36 -2.46 0.76
C GLY A 443 -14.51 -2.86 -0.71
N GLY A 444 -14.12 -4.08 -1.08
CA GLY A 444 -14.20 -4.55 -2.47
C GLY A 444 -15.62 -4.83 -2.93
N THR A 445 -15.82 -4.83 -4.24
CA THR A 445 -17.12 -5.14 -4.85
C THR A 445 -17.01 -6.28 -5.87
N TYR A 446 -18.14 -6.89 -6.19
CA TYR A 446 -18.27 -7.89 -7.24
C TYR A 446 -19.56 -7.69 -8.00
N GLU A 447 -19.53 -7.63 -9.33
CA GLU A 447 -20.73 -7.50 -10.15
C GLU A 447 -20.95 -8.74 -11.04
N PHE A 448 -22.19 -9.20 -11.15
CA PHE A 448 -22.57 -10.24 -12.09
C PHE A 448 -23.91 -9.95 -12.79
N THR A 449 -23.93 -10.12 -14.12
CA THR A 449 -25.13 -9.95 -14.95
C THR A 449 -25.86 -11.27 -15.18
N PHE A 450 -27.16 -11.30 -14.86
CA PHE A 450 -27.99 -12.49 -14.97
C PHE A 450 -28.81 -12.48 -16.26
N VAL A 451 -28.51 -13.39 -17.19
CA VAL A 451 -29.21 -13.44 -18.49
C VAL A 451 -30.30 -14.51 -18.57
N GLU A 452 -30.18 -15.60 -17.81
CA GLU A 452 -31.18 -16.67 -17.83
C GLU A 452 -32.17 -16.50 -16.66
N PRO A 453 -33.49 -16.60 -16.90
CA PRO A 453 -34.48 -16.62 -15.82
C PRO A 453 -34.32 -17.86 -14.94
N GLY A 454 -34.48 -17.70 -13.63
CA GLY A 454 -34.27 -18.78 -12.68
C GLY A 454 -34.06 -18.30 -11.24
N GLU A 455 -33.84 -19.26 -10.35
CA GLU A 455 -33.38 -19.00 -8.99
C GLU A 455 -31.91 -19.37 -8.88
N TYR A 456 -31.12 -18.50 -8.27
CA TYR A 456 -29.69 -18.71 -8.03
C TYR A 456 -29.41 -18.60 -6.54
N ASP A 457 -29.13 -19.73 -5.90
CA ASP A 457 -28.57 -19.74 -4.56
C ASP A 457 -27.07 -19.41 -4.65
N TYR A 458 -26.54 -18.72 -3.64
CA TYR A 458 -25.11 -18.44 -3.53
C TYR A 458 -24.65 -18.40 -2.07
N TYR A 459 -23.35 -18.52 -1.85
CA TYR A 459 -22.75 -18.60 -0.53
C TYR A 459 -21.32 -18.06 -0.49
N CYS A 460 -20.78 -17.84 0.72
CA CYS A 460 -19.35 -17.56 0.92
C CYS A 460 -18.55 -18.85 1.16
N MET A 461 -17.50 -19.08 0.37
CA MET A 461 -16.58 -20.21 0.49
C MET A 461 -15.76 -20.21 1.78
N VAL A 462 -15.35 -19.03 2.26
CA VAL A 462 -14.57 -18.88 3.51
C VAL A 462 -15.46 -19.00 4.74
N HIS A 463 -16.69 -18.52 4.64
CA HIS A 463 -17.68 -18.46 5.72
C HIS A 463 -18.97 -19.19 5.31
N PRO A 464 -19.04 -20.54 5.44
CA PRO A 464 -20.10 -21.36 4.83
C PRO A 464 -21.53 -21.12 5.34
N TRP A 465 -21.72 -20.36 6.42
CA TRP A 465 -23.03 -19.97 6.94
C TRP A 465 -23.63 -18.77 6.18
N MET A 466 -22.81 -17.97 5.48
CA MET A 466 -23.30 -16.86 4.67
C MET A 466 -23.94 -17.40 3.40
N THR A 467 -25.25 -17.22 3.25
CA THR A 467 -26.02 -17.65 2.07
C THR A 467 -26.96 -16.55 1.61
N GLY A 468 -27.24 -16.51 0.32
CA GLY A 468 -28.18 -15.56 -0.29
C GLY A 468 -28.88 -16.17 -1.50
N LYS A 469 -29.89 -15.47 -2.05
CA LYS A 469 -30.70 -15.92 -3.17
C LYS A 469 -31.00 -14.80 -4.16
N ILE A 470 -30.81 -15.06 -5.45
CA ILE A 470 -31.21 -14.17 -6.55
C ILE A 470 -32.37 -14.82 -7.32
N MET A 471 -33.44 -14.04 -7.55
CA MET A 471 -34.56 -14.45 -8.39
C MET A 471 -34.55 -13.64 -9.68
N VAL A 472 -34.49 -14.31 -10.83
CA VAL A 472 -34.44 -13.69 -12.14
C VAL A 472 -35.73 -14.00 -12.90
N ALA A 473 -36.52 -12.96 -13.18
CA ALA A 473 -37.84 -13.06 -13.82
C ALA A 473 -37.83 -12.86 -15.34
#